data_AF-A0AAE0F7I4-F1
#
_entry.id   AF-A0AAE0F7I4-F1
#
_cell.length_a   1.000
_cell.length_b   1.000
_cell.length_c   1.000
_cell.angle_alpha   90.00
_cell.angle_beta   90.00
_cell.angle_gamma   90.00
#
_symmetry.space_group_name_H-M   'P 1'
#
loop_
_entity.id
_entity.type
_entity.pdbx_description
1 polymer ?
#
loop_
_entity_poly.entity_id
_entity_poly.type
_entity_poly.pdbx_seq_one_letter_code
_entity_poly.pdbx_strand_id
1 'polypeptide(L)'
;AEKWVEVRRWQNTTEAITQIKEAGFRVLVTHLEASEPLTSFDWTQPTAIVLGNEREGVSEEAVKLADGCIRIPMVGFVESFNISVANSLVLYHAYRRQGFHGDLTEEQKLILKALMYLRHSNMNEPVIHELLDRELRKTQPSAGL
;
A
#
# COMPACT_ATOMS: atom_id res chain seq x y z
N ALA A 1 1.34 7.62 12.02
CA ALA A 1 0.84 6.94 10.81
C ALA A 1 0.77 5.42 11.00
N GLU A 2 1.79 4.80 11.60
CA GLU A 2 1.94 3.34 11.74
C GLU A 2 0.69 2.58 12.22
N LYS A 3 -0.11 3.17 13.11
CA LYS A 3 -1.35 2.56 13.62
C LYS A 3 -2.43 2.27 12.57
N TRP A 4 -2.32 2.87 11.38
CA TRP A 4 -3.31 2.83 10.31
C TRP A 4 -2.77 2.19 9.03
N VAL A 5 -1.57 1.62 9.09
CA VAL A 5 -0.92 0.96 7.96
C VAL A 5 -0.53 -0.44 8.42
N GLU A 6 -0.91 -1.45 7.63
CA GLU A 6 -0.45 -2.80 7.89
C GLU A 6 1.02 -2.94 7.50
N VAL A 7 1.86 -3.29 8.47
CA VAL A 7 3.27 -3.57 8.25
C VAL A 7 3.50 -5.07 8.39
N ARG A 8 3.91 -5.70 7.31
CA ARG A 8 4.36 -7.10 7.27
C ARG A 8 5.87 -7.12 7.05
N ARG A 9 6.54 -8.06 7.71
CA ARG A 9 7.99 -8.27 7.56
C ARG A 9 8.20 -9.66 7.00
N TRP A 10 9.05 -9.75 5.98
CA TRP A 10 9.50 -11.00 5.40
C TRP A 10 11.00 -11.13 5.62
N GLN A 11 11.47 -12.38 5.72
CA GLN A 11 12.89 -12.66 5.89
C GLN A 11 13.66 -12.57 4.58
N ASN A 12 12.98 -12.75 3.45
CA ASN A 12 13.61 -12.75 2.13
C ASN A 12 12.74 -12.02 1.09
N THR A 13 13.43 -11.33 0.17
CA THR A 13 12.82 -10.50 -0.88
C THR A 13 11.99 -11.33 -1.86
N THR A 14 12.46 -12.53 -2.20
CA THR A 14 11.79 -13.43 -3.15
C THR A 14 10.41 -13.84 -2.67
N GLU A 15 10.28 -14.29 -1.42
CA GLU A 15 9.02 -14.68 -0.80
C GLU A 15 8.06 -13.48 -0.69
N ALA A 16 8.58 -12.31 -0.31
CA ALA A 16 7.77 -11.10 -0.25
C ALA A 16 7.17 -10.77 -1.62
N ILE A 17 7.99 -10.74 -2.67
CA ILE A 17 7.55 -10.43 -4.03
C ILE A 17 6.60 -11.51 -4.54
N THR A 18 6.91 -12.80 -4.34
CA THR A 18 6.06 -13.91 -4.78
C THR A 18 4.67 -13.84 -4.15
N GLN A 19 4.56 -13.64 -2.82
CA GLN A 19 3.26 -13.53 -2.15
C GLN A 19 2.45 -12.33 -2.65
N ILE A 20 3.11 -11.20 -2.94
CA ILE A 20 2.45 -10.01 -3.48
C ILE A 20 1.92 -10.27 -4.89
N LYS A 21 2.69 -10.98 -5.74
CA LYS A 21 2.25 -11.38 -7.08
C LYS A 21 1.11 -12.38 -7.03
N GLU A 22 1.16 -13.36 -6.12
CA GLU A 22 0.07 -14.31 -5.88
C GLU A 22 -1.23 -13.62 -5.43
N ALA A 23 -1.12 -12.50 -4.72
CA ALA A 23 -2.26 -11.66 -4.35
C ALA A 23 -2.83 -10.81 -5.52
N GLY A 24 -2.29 -10.97 -6.74
CA GLY A 24 -2.79 -10.32 -7.95
C GLY A 24 -2.20 -8.93 -8.22
N PHE A 25 -1.14 -8.54 -7.51
CA PHE A 25 -0.46 -7.28 -7.77
C PHE A 25 0.66 -7.50 -8.79
N ARG A 26 0.81 -6.55 -9.73
CA ARG A 26 2.08 -6.41 -10.42
C ARG A 26 3.09 -5.73 -9.49
N VAL A 27 4.37 -5.99 -9.71
CA VAL A 27 5.47 -5.45 -8.92
C VAL A 27 6.35 -4.55 -9.78
N LEU A 28 6.44 -3.27 -9.43
CA LEU A 28 7.36 -2.33 -10.07
C LEU A 28 8.49 -1.95 -9.10
N VAL A 29 9.72 -1.95 -9.58
CA VAL A 29 10.90 -1.56 -8.79
C VAL A 29 11.39 -0.17 -9.18
N THR A 30 11.81 0.65 -8.22
CA THR A 30 12.52 1.89 -8.53
C THR A 30 13.97 1.60 -8.84
N HIS A 31 14.40 1.83 -10.08
CA HIS A 31 15.78 1.55 -10.51
C HIS A 31 16.29 2.70 -11.39
N LEU A 32 17.56 3.08 -11.22
CA LEU A 32 18.15 4.20 -11.98
C LEU A 32 18.49 3.79 -13.42
N GLU A 33 18.94 2.57 -13.60
CA GLU A 33 19.32 2.03 -14.91
C GLU A 33 18.18 1.21 -15.53
N ALA A 34 18.20 1.08 -16.86
CA ALA A 34 17.25 0.23 -17.60
C ALA A 34 15.78 0.40 -17.16
N SER A 35 15.36 1.64 -16.89
CA SER A 35 14.05 1.95 -16.33
C SER A 35 13.30 2.98 -17.16
N GLU A 36 11.98 2.82 -17.15
CA GLU A 36 11.06 3.68 -17.85
C GLU A 36 10.52 4.77 -16.92
N PRO A 37 10.22 5.98 -17.44
CA PRO A 37 9.55 7.01 -16.65
C PRO A 37 8.27 6.46 -16.04
N LEU A 38 8.00 6.71 -14.74
CA LEU A 38 6.76 6.23 -14.10
C LEU A 38 5.48 6.67 -14.84
N THR A 39 5.56 7.74 -15.63
CA THR A 39 4.48 8.25 -16.47
C THR A 39 4.09 7.35 -17.64
N SER A 40 4.93 6.38 -18.05
CA SER A 40 4.63 5.44 -19.16
C SER A 40 3.78 4.25 -18.72
N PHE A 41 3.67 4.00 -17.41
CA PHE A 41 2.94 2.85 -16.89
C PHE A 41 1.44 3.15 -16.73
N ASP A 42 0.62 2.14 -16.99
CA ASP A 42 -0.80 2.17 -16.66
C ASP A 42 -0.99 1.93 -15.16
N TRP A 43 -1.30 2.97 -14.40
CA TRP A 43 -1.46 2.88 -12.95
C TRP A 43 -2.82 2.34 -12.52
N THR A 44 -3.78 2.10 -13.42
CA THR A 44 -5.12 1.59 -13.04
C THR A 44 -5.10 0.14 -12.52
N GLN A 45 -4.00 -0.57 -12.73
CA GLN A 45 -3.80 -1.94 -12.27
C GLN A 45 -3.31 -1.99 -10.80
N PRO A 46 -3.73 -2.99 -10.00
CA PRO A 46 -3.16 -3.24 -8.68
C PRO A 46 -1.63 -3.36 -8.75
N THR A 47 -0.93 -2.42 -8.11
CA THR A 47 0.52 -2.26 -8.25
C THR A 47 1.17 -2.17 -6.88
N ALA A 48 2.15 -3.02 -6.63
CA ALA A 48 3.08 -2.89 -5.53
C ALA A 48 4.38 -2.22 -5.99
N ILE A 49 4.91 -1.31 -5.18
CA ILE A 49 6.16 -0.59 -5.45
C ILE A 49 7.24 -1.08 -4.52
N VAL A 50 8.36 -1.50 -5.10
CA VAL A 50 9.57 -1.89 -4.37
C VAL A 50 10.57 -0.76 -4.47
N LEU A 51 11.00 -0.28 -3.30
CA LEU A 51 11.97 0.78 -3.13
C LEU A 51 13.27 0.19 -2.62
N GLY A 52 14.38 0.68 -3.16
CA GLY A 52 15.73 0.27 -2.77
C GLY A 52 16.24 1.00 -1.53
N ASN A 53 17.30 0.50 -0.89
CA ASN A 53 17.94 1.26 0.19
C ASN A 53 18.74 2.45 -0.38
N GLU A 54 19.03 3.46 0.45
CA GLU A 54 19.66 4.72 0.01
C GLU A 54 21.07 4.58 -0.58
N ARG A 55 21.80 3.51 -0.26
CA ARG A 55 23.19 3.27 -0.70
C ARG A 55 23.27 2.36 -1.92
N GLU A 56 22.55 1.26 -1.89
CA GLU A 56 22.70 0.16 -2.87
C GLU A 56 21.52 0.08 -3.84
N GLY A 57 20.46 0.86 -3.61
CA GLY A 57 19.25 0.74 -4.40
C GLY A 57 18.52 -0.58 -4.16
N VAL A 58 17.84 -1.07 -5.18
CA VAL A 58 17.04 -2.31 -5.15
C VAL A 58 17.95 -3.49 -5.46
N SER A 59 17.77 -4.62 -4.78
CA SER A 59 18.58 -5.82 -5.02
C SER A 59 18.33 -6.42 -6.41
N GLU A 60 19.33 -7.09 -6.98
CA GLU A 60 19.19 -7.73 -8.29
C GLU A 60 18.06 -8.76 -8.33
N GLU A 61 17.82 -9.46 -7.22
CA GLU A 61 16.74 -10.43 -7.10
C GLU A 61 15.37 -9.75 -7.26
N ALA A 62 15.18 -8.59 -6.64
CA ALA A 62 13.96 -7.82 -6.81
C ALA A 62 13.78 -7.33 -8.26
N VAL A 63 14.86 -6.87 -8.90
CA VAL A 63 14.82 -6.46 -10.32
C VAL A 63 14.44 -7.63 -11.23
N LYS A 64 15.00 -8.82 -10.99
CA LYS A 64 14.71 -10.05 -11.78
C LYS A 64 13.27 -10.55 -11.62
N LEU A 65 12.63 -10.31 -10.47
CA LEU A 65 11.26 -10.74 -10.19
C LEU A 65 10.20 -9.69 -10.55
N ALA A 66 10.61 -8.44 -10.76
CA ALA A 66 9.72 -7.32 -11.07
C ALA A 66 9.08 -7.46 -12.46
N ASP A 67 7.88 -6.91 -12.58
CA ASP A 67 7.16 -6.78 -13.86
C ASP A 67 7.60 -5.52 -14.63
N GLY A 68 8.37 -4.64 -14.00
CA GLY A 68 8.96 -3.47 -14.66
C GLY A 68 9.82 -2.62 -13.72
N CYS A 69 10.73 -1.85 -14.32
CA CYS A 69 11.55 -0.87 -13.62
C CYS A 69 11.06 0.54 -13.92
N ILE A 70 10.77 1.32 -12.86
CA ILE A 70 10.34 2.71 -12.96
C ILE A 70 11.42 3.68 -12.49
N ARG A 71 11.42 4.88 -13.08
CA ARG A 71 12.17 6.04 -12.58
C ARG A 71 11.32 7.28 -12.50
N ILE A 72 11.67 8.16 -11.57
CA ILE A 72 11.15 9.52 -11.51
C ILE A 72 11.99 10.38 -12.45
N PRO A 73 11.39 11.07 -13.44
CA PRO A 73 12.12 12.00 -14.28
C PRO A 73 12.81 13.07 -13.42
N MET A 74 14.13 13.17 -13.57
CA MET A 74 14.97 14.16 -12.91
C MET A 74 15.69 15.00 -13.96
N VAL A 75 15.90 16.27 -13.65
CA VAL A 75 16.65 17.20 -14.47
C VAL A 75 17.78 17.78 -13.60
N GLY A 76 19.00 17.74 -14.10
CA GLY A 76 20.19 18.23 -13.40
C GLY A 76 21.22 17.14 -13.16
N PHE A 77 22.15 17.40 -12.24
CA PHE A 77 23.29 16.53 -11.93
C PHE A 77 23.06 15.59 -10.74
N VAL A 78 21.89 15.67 -10.09
CA VAL A 78 21.55 14.79 -8.97
C VAL A 78 20.96 13.49 -9.52
N GLU A 79 21.48 12.37 -9.03
CA GLU A 79 21.18 11.05 -9.56
C GLU A 79 19.93 10.42 -8.92
N SER A 80 19.54 10.85 -7.72
CA SER A 80 18.36 10.31 -7.02
C SER A 80 17.75 11.29 -6.02
N PHE A 81 16.47 11.06 -5.69
CA PHE A 81 15.83 11.69 -4.54
C PHE A 81 16.09 10.87 -3.28
N ASN A 82 15.93 11.51 -2.11
CA ASN A 82 15.76 10.78 -0.86
C ASN A 82 14.65 9.72 -1.00
N ILE A 83 14.84 8.53 -0.43
CA ILE A 83 13.90 7.40 -0.57
C ILE A 83 12.47 7.75 -0.14
N SER A 84 12.30 8.54 0.92
CA SER A 84 10.98 8.98 1.40
C SER A 84 10.31 9.95 0.42
N VAL A 85 11.10 10.82 -0.21
CA VAL A 85 10.64 11.75 -1.25
C VAL A 85 10.25 10.98 -2.50
N ALA A 86 11.10 10.04 -2.94
CA ALA A 86 10.81 9.17 -4.08
C ALA A 86 9.52 8.37 -3.86
N ASN A 87 9.37 7.74 -2.69
CA ASN A 87 8.14 7.04 -2.30
C ASN A 87 6.90 7.95 -2.40
N SER A 88 6.99 9.15 -1.81
CA SER A 88 5.89 10.11 -1.80
C SER A 88 5.48 10.53 -3.22
N LEU A 89 6.45 10.78 -4.10
CA LEU A 89 6.20 11.15 -5.50
C LEU A 89 5.55 10.02 -6.29
N VAL A 90 6.03 8.78 -6.13
CA VAL A 90 5.45 7.62 -6.81
C VAL A 90 4.02 7.36 -6.35
N LEU A 91 3.78 7.33 -5.04
CA LEU A 91 2.44 7.11 -4.48
C LEU A 91 1.45 8.21 -4.89
N TYR A 92 1.89 9.47 -4.86
CA TYR A 92 1.04 10.58 -5.29
C TYR A 92 0.75 10.52 -6.79
N HIS A 93 1.72 10.12 -7.62
CA HIS A 93 1.50 9.91 -9.05
C HIS A 93 0.50 8.78 -9.30
N ALA A 94 0.65 7.65 -8.62
CA ALA A 94 -0.26 6.52 -8.69
C ALA A 94 -1.68 6.94 -8.34
N TYR A 95 -1.86 7.62 -7.21
CA TYR A 95 -3.15 8.17 -6.78
C TYR A 95 -3.77 9.10 -7.84
N ARG A 96 -2.98 10.02 -8.40
CA ARG A 96 -3.43 10.95 -9.45
C ARG A 96 -3.87 10.25 -10.74
N ARG A 97 -3.27 9.10 -11.07
CA ARG A 97 -3.53 8.35 -12.31
C ARG A 97 -4.63 7.32 -12.16
N GLN A 98 -4.72 6.66 -11.00
CA GLN A 98 -5.82 5.74 -10.66
C GLN A 98 -7.13 6.49 -10.45
N GLY A 99 -7.09 7.73 -9.94
CA GLY A 99 -8.26 8.36 -9.34
C GLY A 99 -8.56 7.76 -7.96
N PHE A 100 -9.72 8.09 -7.38
CA PHE A 100 -10.12 7.56 -6.08
C PHE A 100 -10.74 6.17 -6.20
N HIS A 101 -9.94 5.12 -5.96
CA HIS A 101 -10.41 3.75 -5.81
C HIS A 101 -10.44 3.37 -4.32
N GLY A 102 -11.44 3.89 -3.60
CA GLY A 102 -11.80 3.33 -2.29
C GLY A 102 -12.73 2.14 -2.51
N ASP A 103 -12.16 0.95 -2.61
CA ASP A 103 -12.87 -0.31 -2.90
C ASP A 103 -13.53 -0.95 -1.68
N LEU A 104 -13.26 -0.43 -0.49
CA LEU A 104 -13.88 -0.89 0.75
C LEU A 104 -15.31 -0.34 0.90
N THR A 105 -16.26 -1.25 1.12
CA THR A 105 -17.61 -0.93 1.62
C THR A 105 -17.55 -0.31 3.02
N GLU A 106 -18.63 0.36 3.44
CA GLU A 106 -18.72 0.94 4.80
C GLU A 106 -18.56 -0.12 5.90
N GLU A 107 -19.09 -1.33 5.67
CA GLU A 107 -18.91 -2.47 6.57
C GLU A 107 -17.44 -2.89 6.66
N GLN A 108 -16.76 -3.06 5.52
CA GLN A 108 -15.33 -3.40 5.49
C GLN A 108 -14.46 -2.33 6.15
N LYS A 109 -14.77 -1.04 5.95
CA LYS A 109 -14.10 0.07 6.65
C LYS A 109 -14.27 -0.03 8.16
N LEU A 110 -15.47 -0.38 8.62
CA LEU A 110 -15.78 -0.53 10.04
C LEU A 110 -15.00 -1.69 10.67
N ILE A 111 -15.01 -2.85 10.00
CA ILE A 111 -14.26 -4.05 10.42
C ILE A 111 -12.77 -3.73 10.46
N LEU A 112 -12.22 -3.13 9.40
CA LEU A 112 -10.79 -2.80 9.35
C LEU A 112 -10.42 -1.80 10.45
N LYS A 113 -11.27 -0.81 10.72
CA LYS A 113 -11.06 0.15 11.82
C LYS A 113 -11.05 -0.55 13.18
N ALA A 114 -11.96 -1.49 13.42
CA ALA A 114 -11.98 -2.29 14.65
C ALA A 114 -10.69 -3.12 14.81
N LEU A 115 -10.28 -3.82 13.74
CA LEU A 115 -9.05 -4.61 13.72
C LEU A 115 -7.80 -3.76 13.98
N MET A 116 -7.74 -2.56 13.40
CA MET A 116 -6.61 -1.63 13.60
C MET A 116 -6.52 -1.12 15.05
N TYR A 117 -7.67 -0.88 15.71
CA TYR A 117 -7.70 -0.52 17.13
C TYR A 117 -7.22 -1.67 18.02
N LEU A 118 -7.73 -2.89 17.80
CA LEU A 118 -7.32 -4.08 18.55
C LEU A 118 -5.81 -4.32 18.49
N ARG A 119 -5.22 -4.12 17.31
CA ARG A 119 -3.80 -4.35 17.06
C ARG A 119 -2.87 -3.39 17.80
N HIS A 120 -3.31 -2.15 18.05
CA HIS A 120 -2.44 -1.06 18.52
C HIS A 120 -2.77 -0.52 19.92
N SER A 121 -3.80 -1.05 20.59
CA SER A 121 -4.12 -0.68 21.98
C SER A 121 -4.41 -1.92 22.83
N ASN A 122 -3.64 -2.11 23.91
CA ASN A 122 -3.87 -3.18 24.90
C ASN A 122 -5.16 -3.00 25.72
N MET A 123 -5.94 -1.94 25.54
CA MET A 123 -7.24 -1.71 26.18
C MET A 123 -8.05 -0.79 25.26
N ASN A 124 -9.23 -1.23 24.81
CA ASN A 124 -10.33 -0.37 24.32
C ASN A 124 -11.62 -1.18 24.09
N GLU A 125 -12.05 -1.91 25.11
CA GLU A 125 -13.41 -2.49 25.21
C GLU A 125 -14.53 -1.50 24.80
N PRO A 126 -14.49 -0.20 25.17
CA PRO A 126 -15.57 0.74 24.86
C PRO A 126 -15.79 0.97 23.37
N VAL A 127 -14.72 1.01 22.56
CA VAL A 127 -14.83 1.22 21.10
C VAL A 127 -15.41 -0.02 20.43
N ILE A 128 -15.05 -1.21 20.93
CA ILE A 128 -15.60 -2.48 20.46
C ILE A 128 -17.08 -2.57 20.79
N HIS A 129 -17.48 -2.21 22.02
CA HIS A 129 -18.88 -2.14 22.44
C HIS A 129 -19.69 -1.14 21.63
N GLU A 130 -19.17 0.06 21.37
CA GLU A 130 -19.86 1.06 20.55
C GLU A 130 -20.10 0.55 19.12
N LEU A 131 -19.12 -0.13 18.53
CA LEU A 131 -19.23 -0.71 17.19
C LEU A 131 -20.24 -1.86 17.15
N LEU A 132 -20.20 -2.77 18.13
CA LEU A 132 -21.18 -3.84 18.31
C LEU A 132 -22.60 -3.30 18.48
N ASP A 133 -22.78 -2.28 19.34
CA ASP A 133 -24.09 -1.66 19.58
C ASP A 133 -24.64 -0.95 18.34
N ARG A 134 -23.77 -0.43 17.47
CA ARG A 134 -24.18 0.18 16.20
C ARG A 134 -24.67 -0.86 15.20
N GLU A 135 -24.00 -2.00 15.12
CA GLU A 135 -24.42 -3.10 14.23
C GLU A 135 -25.66 -3.81 14.74
N LEU A 136 -25.75 -4.09 16.05
CA LEU A 136 -26.96 -4.65 16.67
C LEU A 136 -28.21 -3.80 16.40
N ARG A 137 -28.05 -2.46 16.44
CA ARG A 137 -29.13 -1.50 16.12
C ARG A 137 -29.56 -1.51 14.64
N LYS A 138 -28.68 -1.91 13.70
CA LYS A 138 -29.04 -2.03 12.28
C LYS A 138 -29.76 -3.36 11.98
N THR A 139 -29.45 -4.41 12.72
CA THR A 139 -30.07 -5.75 12.54
C THR A 139 -31.40 -5.94 13.27
N GLN A 140 -31.77 -5.06 14.20
CA GLN A 140 -33.12 -5.09 14.78
C GLN A 140 -34.10 -4.54 13.74
N PRO A 141 -35.14 -5.32 13.32
CA PRO A 141 -36.19 -4.77 12.49
C PRO A 141 -36.78 -3.57 13.22
N SER A 142 -37.02 -2.47 12.51
CA SER A 142 -37.84 -1.39 13.04
C SER A 142 -39.14 -2.02 13.51
N ALA A 143 -39.32 -2.15 14.82
CA ALA A 143 -40.59 -2.50 15.43
C ALA A 143 -41.51 -1.31 15.16
N GLY A 144 -42.07 -1.29 13.95
CA GLY A 144 -43.09 -0.35 13.53
C GLY A 144 -44.34 -0.61 14.35
N LEU A 145 -44.75 0.43 15.05
CA LEU A 145 -46.12 0.67 15.50
C LEU A 145 -47.08 0.70 14.32
#